data_AF-A0ABD3WUW9-F1
#
_entry.id   AF-A0ABD3WUW9-F1
#
_cell.length_a   1.000
_cell.length_b   1.000
_cell.length_c   1.000
_cell.angle_alpha   90.00
_cell.angle_beta   90.00
_cell.angle_gamma   90.00
#
_symmetry.space_group_name_H-M   'P 1'
#
loop_
_entity.id
_entity.type
_entity.pdbx_description
1 polymer ?
#
loop_
_entity_poly.entity_id
_entity_poly.type
_entity_poly.pdbx_seq_one_letter_code
_entity_poly.pdbx_strand_id
1 'polypeptide(L)' 'CAPGSYYDSSQHKCSLCLPGTYKTYVGNSRCNDCNPGTYSSTSGAISCTECEVGKYQSYWGKWFCDVCPS' A
#
# COMPACT_ATOMS: atom_id res chain seq x y z
N CYS A 1 -11.04 -1.87 -12.20
CA CYS A 1 -11.23 -1.82 -10.73
C CYS A 1 -11.11 -0.39 -10.22
N ALA A 2 -11.84 -0.05 -9.15
CA ALA A 2 -11.79 1.27 -8.51
C ALA A 2 -10.39 1.59 -7.96
N PRO A 3 -10.08 2.85 -7.64
CA PRO A 3 -8.89 3.16 -6.83
C PRO A 3 -8.91 2.34 -5.53
N GLY A 4 -7.73 1.89 -5.09
CA GLY A 4 -7.59 0.96 -3.97
C GLY A 4 -7.87 -0.50 -4.34
N SER A 5 -8.26 -0.84 -5.56
CA SER A 5 -8.47 -2.23 -5.97
C SER A 5 -7.81 -2.57 -7.30
N TYR A 6 -7.23 -3.76 -7.39
CA TYR A 6 -6.60 -4.32 -8.58
C TYR A 6 -7.46 -5.42 -9.19
N TYR A 7 -7.25 -5.69 -10.48
CA TYR A 7 -7.92 -6.81 -11.13
C TYR A 7 -7.19 -8.10 -10.78
N ASP A 8 -7.86 -8.94 -10.00
CA ASP A 8 -7.33 -10.26 -9.64
C ASP A 8 -7.76 -11.26 -10.71
N SER A 9 -6.79 -11.72 -11.49
CA SER A 9 -7.03 -12.67 -12.58
C SER A 9 -7.40 -14.08 -12.08
N SER A 10 -7.12 -14.40 -10.81
CA SER A 10 -7.48 -15.68 -10.20
C SER A 10 -8.95 -15.71 -9.81
N GLN A 11 -9.47 -14.61 -9.27
CA GLN A 11 -10.86 -14.47 -8.86
C GLN A 11 -11.76 -13.79 -9.91
N HIS A 12 -11.19 -13.41 -11.05
CA HIS A 12 -11.84 -12.64 -12.12
C HIS A 12 -12.62 -11.42 -11.63
N LYS A 13 -12.18 -10.81 -10.52
CA LYS A 13 -12.88 -9.72 -9.84
C LYS A 13 -11.90 -8.67 -9.34
N CYS A 14 -12.46 -7.53 -8.92
CA CYS A 14 -11.67 -6.49 -8.30
C CYS A 14 -11.41 -6.83 -6.83
N SER A 15 -10.15 -7.12 -6.52
CA SER A 15 -9.68 -7.33 -5.15
C SER A 15 -9.04 -6.07 -4.61
N LEU A 16 -9.21 -5.80 -3.32
CA LEU A 16 -8.58 -4.66 -2.66
C LEU A 16 -7.06 -4.83 -2.66
N CYS A 17 -6.35 -3.72 -2.79
CA CYS A 17 -4.91 -3.66 -2.57
C CYS A 17 -4.60 -4.15 -1.15
N LEU A 18 -3.61 -5.02 -1.02
CA LEU A 18 -3.18 -5.53 0.27
C LEU A 18 -2.48 -4.42 1.07
N PRO A 19 -2.46 -4.51 2.41
CA PRO A 19 -1.67 -3.63 3.25
C PRO A 19 -0.22 -3.57 2.75
N GLY A 20 0.34 -2.36 2.73
CA GLY A 20 1.64 -2.06 2.15
C GLY A 20 1.62 -1.69 0.67
N THR A 21 0.48 -1.84 0.00
CA THR A 21 0.31 -1.40 -1.39
C THR A 21 -0.80 -0.36 -1.52
N TYR A 22 -0.75 0.41 -2.59
CA TYR A 22 -1.71 1.45 -2.89
C TYR A 22 -2.05 1.52 -4.38
N LYS A 23 -3.21 2.09 -4.70
CA LYS A 23 -3.60 2.35 -6.09
C LYS A 23 -4.45 3.60 -6.20
N THR A 24 -3.87 4.64 -6.78
CA THR A 24 -4.51 5.96 -6.89
C THR A 24 -5.48 6.04 -8.07
N TYR A 25 -5.22 5.32 -9.15
CA TYR A 25 -6.00 5.41 -10.38
C TYR A 25 -6.98 4.26 -10.57
N VAL A 26 -8.10 4.55 -11.22
CA VAL A 26 -9.04 3.52 -11.71
C VAL A 26 -8.37 2.71 -12.82
N GLY A 27 -8.67 1.41 -12.87
CA GLY A 27 -8.13 0.51 -13.88
C GLY A 27 -7.89 -0.90 -13.36
N ASN A 28 -7.33 -1.75 -14.22
CA ASN A 28 -7.00 -3.15 -13.91
C ASN A 28 -5.52 -3.35 -13.53
N SER A 29 -4.74 -2.26 -13.46
CA SER A 29 -3.35 -2.28 -13.02
C SER A 29 -3.23 -2.87 -11.61
N ARG A 30 -2.09 -3.54 -11.35
CA ARG A 30 -1.74 -4.01 -10.01
C ARG A 30 -1.54 -2.83 -9.05
N CYS A 31 -1.62 -3.11 -7.76
CA CYS A 31 -1.29 -2.13 -6.73
C CYS A 31 0.21 -1.85 -6.73
N ASN A 32 0.59 -0.60 -6.49
CA ASN A 32 1.99 -0.22 -6.33
C ASN A 32 2.39 -0.39 -4.87
N ASP A 33 3.63 -0.81 -4.64
CA ASP A 33 4.18 -0.89 -3.29
C ASP A 33 4.41 0.50 -2.70
N CYS A 34 4.12 0.64 -1.41
CA CYS A 34 4.44 1.86 -0.69
C CYS A 34 5.94 2.13 -0.69
N ASN A 35 6.31 3.37 -0.99
CA ASN A 35 7.69 3.82 -1.02
C ASN A 35 8.31 3.76 0.39
N PRO A 36 9.65 3.62 0.50
CA PRO A 36 10.36 3.80 1.76
C PRO A 36 10.00 5.16 2.38
N GLY A 37 9.81 5.17 3.70
CA GLY A 37 9.29 6.31 4.46
C GLY A 37 7.75 6.36 4.55
N THR A 38 7.05 5.48 3.85
CA THR A 38 5.59 5.38 3.89
C THR A 38 5.09 3.98 4.18
N TYR A 39 3.85 3.85 4.62
CA TYR A 39 3.19 2.61 4.92
C TYR A 39 1.71 2.65 4.52
N SER A 40 1.10 1.48 4.36
CA SER A 40 -0.34 1.34 4.15
C SER A 40 -0.88 0.27 5.07
N SER A 41 -1.56 0.66 6.15
CA SER A 41 -2.09 -0.29 7.15
C SER A 41 -3.40 -0.94 6.73
N THR A 42 -4.11 -0.35 5.77
CA THR A 42 -5.45 -0.78 5.37
C THR A 42 -5.45 -1.37 3.97
N SER A 43 -6.24 -2.43 3.79
CA SER A 43 -6.53 -2.92 2.46
C SER A 43 -7.39 -1.90 1.71
N GLY A 44 -7.11 -1.66 0.43
CA GLY A 44 -7.86 -0.67 -0.33
C GLY A 44 -7.24 0.71 -0.37
N ALA A 45 -5.98 0.87 0.07
CA ALA A 45 -5.36 2.18 0.12
C ALA A 45 -5.20 2.79 -1.28
N ILE A 46 -5.54 4.08 -1.38
CA ILE A 46 -5.37 4.88 -2.61
C ILE A 46 -4.05 5.65 -2.62
N SER A 47 -3.42 5.77 -1.46
CA SER A 47 -2.13 6.40 -1.21
C SER A 47 -1.51 5.76 0.04
N CYS A 48 -0.18 5.85 0.15
CA CYS A 48 0.52 5.48 1.38
C CYS A 48 0.53 6.63 2.37
N THR A 49 0.53 6.28 3.65
CA THR A 49 0.66 7.18 4.79
C THR A 49 2.14 7.34 5.15
N GLU A 50 2.62 8.56 5.36
CA GLU A 50 4.00 8.78 5.81
C GLU A 50 4.22 8.27 7.23
N CYS A 51 5.43 7.77 7.49
CA CYS A 51 5.85 7.41 8.83
C CYS A 51 5.96 8.65 9.71
N GLU A 52 5.41 8.56 10.93
CA GLU A 52 5.56 9.62 11.94
C GLU A 52 7.02 9.83 12.34
N VAL A 53 7.34 11.02 12.81
CA VAL A 53 8.68 11.36 13.32
C VAL A 53 9.08 10.38 14.44
N GLY A 54 10.30 9.83 14.33
CA GLY A 54 10.80 8.77 15.23
C GLY A 54 10.51 7.34 14.76
N LYS A 55 9.78 7.18 13.65
CA LYS A 55 9.60 5.93 12.93
C LYS A 55 10.22 6.05 11.54
N TYR A 56 10.68 4.93 11.02
CA TYR A 56 11.26 4.83 9.69
C TYR A 56 10.66 3.64 8.96
N GLN A 57 10.72 3.69 7.63
CA GLN A 57 10.43 2.52 6.82
C GLN A 57 11.46 2.43 5.70
N SER A 58 12.36 1.45 5.80
CA SER A 58 13.44 1.26 4.82
C SER A 58 13.01 0.45 3.61
N TYR A 59 11.91 -0.31 3.71
CA TYR A 59 11.50 -1.27 2.70
C TYR A 59 10.22 -0.84 1.99
N TRP A 60 10.11 -1.26 0.74
CA TRP A 60 8.90 -1.11 -0.06
C TRP A 60 7.81 -2.05 0.44
N GLY A 61 6.54 -1.68 0.25
CA GLY A 61 5.45 -2.62 0.46
C GLY A 61 5.09 -2.86 1.92
N LYS A 62 5.46 -1.95 2.83
CA LYS A 62 5.28 -2.15 4.27
C LYS A 62 3.96 -1.58 4.78
N TRP A 63 3.34 -2.33 5.69
CA TRP A 63 2.04 -1.98 6.29
C TRP A 63 2.15 -1.28 7.64
N PHE A 64 3.37 -1.11 8.14
CA PHE A 64 3.69 -0.41 9.38
C PHE A 64 5.06 0.27 9.25
N CYS A 65 5.36 1.22 10.12
CA CYS A 65 6.68 1.82 10.24
C CYS A 65 7.44 1.21 11.41
N ASP A 66 8.73 0.92 11.20
CA ASP A 66 9.64 0.44 12.22
C ASP A 66 10.06 1.64 13.11
N VAL A 67 10.18 1.43 14.42
CA VAL A 67 10.61 2.49 15.36
C VAL A 67 12.13 2.62 15.30
N CYS A 68 12.66 3.84 15.23
CA CYS A 68 14.11 4.05 15.31
C CYS A 68 14.61 3.53 16.67
N PRO A 69 15.55 2.57 16.70
CA PRO A 69 16.22 2.22 17.95
C PRO A 69 17.02 3.44 18.43
N SER A 70 16.82 3.80 19.70
CA SER A 70 17.45 4.93 20.40
C SER A 70 18.95 4.78 20.57
#